data_AF-I0WQ33-F1
#
_entry.id   AF-I0WQ33-F1
#
_cell.length_a   1.000
_cell.length_b   1.000
_cell.length_c   1.000
_cell.angle_alpha   90.00
_cell.angle_beta   90.00
_cell.angle_gamma   90.00
#
_symmetry.space_group_name_H-M   'P 1'
#
loop_
_entity.id
_entity.type
_entity.pdbx_description
1 polymer ?
#
loop_
_entity_poly.entity_id
_entity_poly.type
_entity_poly.pdbx_seq_one_letter_code
_entity_poly.pdbx_strand_id
1 'polypeptide(L)'
;MHGPLLLTAEDHLTLELFEVVAFPDGLHLRMALTATGRPAELAQFETRPLSDPDDPSTRWSYLSVRARVDDIEGEADPYHPAAASKPCRSGPPEYRTEPHYWLDAIPTSGFIAVTAGWPRIGLGSTTTTIGLESSTRTS
;
A
#
# COMPACT_ATOMS: atom_id res chain seq x y z
N MET A 1 14.12 9.86 -11.75
CA MET A 1 12.92 9.68 -10.91
C MET A 1 11.88 9.01 -11.76
N HIS A 2 11.51 7.78 -11.45
CA HIS A 2 10.31 7.20 -12.03
C HIS A 2 9.12 7.90 -11.40
N GLY A 3 8.17 8.34 -12.23
CA GLY A 3 6.90 8.86 -11.75
C GLY A 3 6.15 7.77 -10.96
N PRO A 4 5.00 8.13 -10.37
CA PRO A 4 4.19 7.15 -9.66
C PRO A 4 3.86 5.96 -10.55
N LEU A 5 4.18 4.76 -10.05
CA LEU A 5 3.85 3.50 -10.71
C LEU A 5 2.42 3.12 -10.30
N LEU A 6 1.53 3.08 -11.29
CA LEU A 6 0.18 2.61 -11.09
C LEU A 6 0.20 1.09 -10.84
N LEU A 7 -0.20 0.67 -9.63
CA LEU A 7 -0.33 -0.74 -9.27
C LEU A 7 -1.69 -1.29 -9.67
N THR A 8 -2.75 -0.49 -9.50
CA THR A 8 -4.09 -0.82 -10.00
C THR A 8 -4.91 0.44 -10.28
N ALA A 9 -5.78 0.34 -11.27
CA ALA A 9 -6.84 1.31 -11.52
C ALA A 9 -8.13 0.56 -11.84
N GLU A 10 -9.12 0.73 -10.99
CA GLU A 10 -10.46 0.18 -11.12
C GLU A 10 -11.47 1.32 -11.11
N ASP A 11 -12.73 1.03 -11.45
CA ASP A 11 -13.79 2.02 -11.32
C ASP A 11 -13.86 2.55 -9.89
N HIS A 12 -13.63 3.86 -9.73
CA HIS A 12 -13.59 4.57 -8.45
C HIS A 12 -12.46 4.20 -7.49
N LEU A 13 -11.44 3.45 -7.92
CA LEU A 13 -10.30 3.03 -7.08
C LEU A 13 -8.98 3.15 -7.82
N THR A 14 -7.97 3.67 -7.16
CA THR A 14 -6.62 3.80 -7.72
C THR A 14 -5.60 3.53 -6.63
N LEU A 15 -4.65 2.63 -6.89
CA LEU A 15 -3.52 2.34 -6.02
C LEU A 15 -2.22 2.62 -6.78
N GLU A 16 -1.41 3.49 -6.22
CA GLU A 16 -0.14 3.92 -6.81
C GLU A 16 1.00 3.63 -5.83
N LEU A 17 2.14 3.20 -6.36
CA LEU A 17 3.43 3.20 -5.68
C LEU A 17 4.22 4.39 -6.18
N PHE A 18 4.39 5.42 -5.36
CA PHE A 18 5.00 6.66 -5.81
C PHE A 18 6.46 6.83 -5.38
N GLU A 19 6.92 6.08 -4.38
CA GLU A 19 8.32 6.10 -3.97
C GLU A 19 8.76 4.74 -3.40
N VAL A 20 9.97 4.32 -3.77
CA VAL A 20 10.71 3.23 -3.12
C VAL A 20 12.07 3.77 -2.70
N VAL A 21 12.37 3.73 -1.40
CA VAL A 21 13.66 4.17 -0.84
C VAL A 21 14.38 2.97 -0.25
N ALA A 22 15.62 2.75 -0.68
CA ALA A 22 16.48 1.72 -0.10
C ALA A 22 17.26 2.28 1.10
N PHE A 23 17.28 1.51 2.18
CA PHE A 23 18.07 1.70 3.38
C PHE A 23 18.98 0.48 3.61
N PRO A 24 20.03 0.57 4.42
CA PRO A 24 20.88 -0.58 4.75
C PRO A 24 20.12 -1.78 5.33
N ASP A 25 19.01 -1.53 6.03
CA ASP A 25 18.25 -2.54 6.76
C ASP A 25 16.97 -2.97 6.02
N GLY A 26 16.67 -2.41 4.84
CA GLY A 26 15.42 -2.71 4.16
C GLY A 26 14.97 -1.69 3.11
N LEU A 27 13.72 -1.81 2.68
CA LEU A 27 13.07 -0.93 1.72
C LEU A 27 11.87 -0.22 2.35
N HIS A 28 11.74 1.06 2.07
CA HIS A 28 10.57 1.85 2.42
C HIS A 28 9.74 2.13 1.17
N LEU A 29 8.50 1.65 1.15
CA LEU A 29 7.56 1.79 0.05
C LEU A 29 6.49 2.80 0.46
N ARG A 30 6.25 3.80 -0.38
CA ARG A 30 5.19 4.78 -0.17
C ARG A 30 4.13 4.66 -1.25
N MET A 31 2.92 4.38 -0.81
CA MET A 31 1.78 4.15 -1.68
C MET A 31 0.71 5.21 -1.48
N ALA A 32 -0.11 5.43 -2.49
CA ALA A 32 -1.32 6.24 -2.40
C ALA A 32 -2.51 5.40 -2.84
N LEU A 33 -3.51 5.28 -1.97
CA LEU A 33 -4.81 4.72 -2.32
C LEU A 33 -5.82 5.85 -2.39
N THR A 34 -6.47 5.99 -3.54
CA THR A 34 -7.58 6.92 -3.75
C THR A 34 -8.84 6.13 -4.08
N ALA A 35 -9.91 6.42 -3.37
CA ALA A 35 -11.23 5.85 -3.57
C ALA A 35 -12.26 6.97 -3.72
N THR A 36 -13.25 6.77 -4.59
CA THR A 36 -14.41 7.67 -4.73
C THR A 36 -15.71 6.90 -4.61
N GLY A 37 -16.84 7.59 -4.40
CA GLY A 37 -18.15 6.94 -4.38
C GLY A 37 -18.28 5.88 -3.27
N ARG A 38 -18.89 4.74 -3.61
CA ARG A 38 -19.14 3.65 -2.66
C ARG A 38 -17.86 3.05 -2.04
N PRO A 39 -16.78 2.77 -2.80
CA PRO A 39 -15.50 2.39 -2.20
C PRO A 39 -15.00 3.36 -1.14
N ALA A 40 -15.15 4.68 -1.35
CA ALA A 40 -14.73 5.70 -0.38
C ALA A 40 -15.55 5.65 0.91
N GLU A 41 -16.87 5.45 0.82
CA GLU A 41 -17.73 5.30 2.00
C GLU A 41 -17.32 4.07 2.83
N LEU A 42 -17.01 2.96 2.17
CA LEU A 42 -16.59 1.72 2.85
C LEU A 42 -15.20 1.87 3.48
N ALA A 43 -14.29 2.59 2.82
CA ALA A 43 -12.94 2.85 3.32
C ALA A 43 -12.92 3.70 4.60
N GLN A 44 -13.96 4.50 4.88
CA GLN A 44 -14.09 5.24 6.15
C GLN A 44 -14.22 4.32 7.37
N PHE A 45 -14.62 3.07 7.17
CA PHE A 45 -14.75 2.06 8.22
C PHE A 45 -13.53 1.14 8.27
N GLU A 46 -12.35 1.66 7.91
CA GLU A 46 -11.09 0.94 8.05
C GLU A 46 -10.87 0.44 9.48
N THR A 47 -10.59 -0.85 9.64
CA THR A 47 -10.30 -1.48 10.93
C THR A 47 -8.93 -2.14 10.87
N ARG A 48 -7.97 -1.60 11.63
CA ARG A 48 -6.59 -2.11 11.73
C ARG A 48 -6.39 -2.97 13.00
N PRO A 49 -5.45 -3.93 12.99
CA PRO A 49 -5.05 -4.62 14.21
C PRO A 49 -4.41 -3.61 15.18
N LEU A 50 -4.98 -3.46 16.37
CA LEU A 50 -4.48 -2.57 17.42
C LEU A 50 -3.45 -3.25 18.33
N SER A 51 -3.38 -4.59 18.34
CA SER A 51 -2.55 -5.32 19.32
C SER A 51 -2.17 -6.73 18.89
N ASP A 52 -2.98 -7.41 18.08
CA ASP A 52 -2.72 -8.79 17.65
C ASP A 52 -3.22 -9.03 16.20
N PRO A 53 -2.31 -9.20 15.22
CA PRO A 53 -2.64 -9.55 13.84
C PRO A 53 -3.02 -11.03 13.66
N ASP A 54 -3.13 -11.83 14.73
CA ASP A 54 -3.62 -13.21 14.71
C ASP A 54 -4.99 -13.36 15.41
N ASP A 55 -5.60 -12.28 15.93
CA ASP A 55 -6.91 -12.34 16.60
C ASP A 55 -8.04 -12.68 15.60
N PRO A 56 -8.62 -13.89 15.67
CA PRO A 56 -9.65 -14.34 14.71
C PRO A 56 -11.00 -13.66 14.92
N SER A 57 -11.21 -12.97 16.06
CA SER A 57 -12.45 -12.25 16.35
C SER A 57 -12.51 -10.88 15.69
N THR A 58 -11.36 -10.35 15.28
CA THR A 58 -11.30 -9.03 14.65
C THR A 58 -11.55 -9.14 13.15
N ARG A 59 -12.69 -8.59 12.70
CA ARG A 59 -13.01 -8.47 11.26
C ARG A 59 -12.25 -7.28 10.68
N TRP A 60 -11.01 -7.52 10.26
CA TRP A 60 -10.17 -6.50 9.65
C TRP A 60 -10.69 -6.06 8.28
N SER A 61 -10.51 -4.78 8.01
CA SER A 61 -10.83 -4.15 6.74
C SER A 61 -9.82 -3.02 6.54
N TYR A 62 -8.68 -3.35 5.94
CA TYR A 62 -7.63 -2.39 5.61
C TYR A 62 -6.94 -2.81 4.31
N LEU A 63 -6.12 -1.92 3.76
CA LEU A 63 -5.25 -2.23 2.63
C LEU A 63 -4.14 -3.19 3.08
N SER A 64 -4.26 -4.47 2.73
CA SER A 64 -3.20 -5.46 2.95
C SER A 64 -2.20 -5.39 1.81
N VAL A 65 -0.92 -5.35 2.17
CA VAL A 65 0.20 -5.34 1.23
C VAL A 65 1.16 -6.43 1.64
N ARG A 66 1.35 -7.40 0.76
CA ARG A 66 2.38 -8.44 0.87
C ARG A 66 3.46 -8.14 -0.14
N ALA A 67 4.70 -8.31 0.27
CA ALA A 67 5.82 -8.20 -0.64
C ALA A 67 6.61 -9.50 -0.67
N ARG A 68 7.11 -9.81 -1.86
CA ARG A 68 8.08 -10.86 -2.09
C ARG A 68 9.36 -10.23 -2.63
N VAL A 69 10.45 -10.49 -1.91
CA VAL A 69 11.80 -10.06 -2.21
C VAL A 69 12.63 -11.33 -2.38
N ASP A 70 13.06 -11.62 -3.61
CA ASP A 70 13.70 -12.88 -3.97
C ASP A 70 12.85 -14.11 -3.54
N ASP A 71 13.35 -14.91 -2.60
CA ASP A 71 12.67 -16.09 -2.04
C ASP A 71 11.94 -15.82 -0.71
N ILE A 72 11.96 -14.58 -0.22
CA ILE A 72 11.34 -14.18 1.05
C ILE A 72 10.01 -13.48 0.75
N GLU A 73 8.92 -13.96 1.34
CA GLU A 73 7.61 -13.31 1.31
C GLU A 73 7.19 -12.92 2.72
N GLY A 74 6.67 -11.70 2.88
CA GLY A 74 6.15 -11.20 4.13
C GLY A 74 5.04 -10.18 3.93
N GLU A 75 4.24 -9.96 4.97
CA GLU A 75 3.37 -8.79 5.02
C GLU A 75 4.24 -7.56 5.26
N ALA A 76 4.00 -6.52 4.47
CA ALA A 76 4.70 -5.26 4.65
C ALA A 76 4.06 -4.55 5.85
N ASP A 77 4.87 -4.17 6.84
CA ASP A 77 4.34 -3.51 8.05
C ASP A 77 4.07 -2.03 7.75
N PRO A 78 2.82 -1.54 7.92
CA PRO A 78 2.51 -0.13 7.78
C PRO A 78 3.12 0.70 8.92
N TYR A 79 4.38 1.10 8.78
CA TYR A 79 5.13 1.83 9.81
C TYR A 79 4.51 3.19 10.19
N HIS A 80 3.64 3.76 9.35
CA HIS A 80 2.85 4.95 9.67
C HIS A 80 1.55 4.98 8.86
N PRO A 81 0.36 4.96 9.49
CA PRO A 81 -0.84 5.51 8.88
C PRO A 81 -0.65 7.03 8.76
N ALA A 82 -0.29 7.54 7.58
CA ALA A 82 -0.68 8.90 7.25
C ALA A 82 -2.19 8.86 7.00
N ALA A 83 -2.98 9.13 8.04
CA ALA A 83 -4.41 9.31 7.90
C ALA A 83 -4.63 10.48 6.93
N ALA A 84 -5.06 10.22 5.69
CA ALA A 84 -5.39 11.31 4.80
C ALA A 84 -6.86 11.70 4.87
N SER A 85 -6.98 13.02 4.97
CA SER A 85 -8.04 13.91 4.50
C SER A 85 -9.44 13.69 5.06
N LYS A 86 -9.80 14.64 5.92
CA LYS A 86 -11.15 14.89 6.45
C LYS A 86 -12.19 14.85 5.32
N PRO A 87 -13.41 14.34 5.58
CA PRO A 87 -14.48 14.32 4.60
C PRO A 87 -14.77 15.74 4.10
N CYS A 88 -14.67 15.95 2.79
CA CYS A 88 -15.07 17.19 2.15
C CYS A 88 -16.61 17.21 2.12
N ARG A 89 -17.24 18.18 2.81
CA ARG A 89 -18.70 18.21 3.05
C ARG A 89 -19.55 18.54 1.82
N SER A 90 -18.95 18.78 0.66
CA SER A 90 -19.66 19.05 -0.59
C SER A 90 -18.89 18.45 -1.78
N GLY A 91 -19.29 17.25 -2.20
CA GLY A 91 -18.71 16.49 -3.30
C GLY A 91 -19.10 15.01 -3.19
N PRO A 92 -18.94 14.19 -4.25
CA PRO A 92 -19.01 12.75 -4.11
C PRO A 92 -17.98 12.30 -3.03
N PRO A 93 -18.31 11.28 -2.23
CA PRO A 93 -17.40 10.83 -1.17
C PRO A 93 -16.06 10.46 -1.76
N GLU A 94 -15.00 10.99 -1.16
CA GLU A 94 -13.61 10.76 -1.53
C GLU A 94 -12.87 10.30 -0.28
N TYR A 95 -12.04 9.28 -0.45
CA TYR A 95 -11.14 8.78 0.57
C TYR A 95 -9.76 8.67 -0.07
N ARG A 96 -8.76 9.24 0.59
CA ARG A 96 -7.36 9.11 0.19
C ARG A 96 -6.55 8.72 1.41
N THR A 97 -5.60 7.81 1.23
CA THR A 97 -4.65 7.43 2.27
C THR A 97 -3.28 7.22 1.65
N GLU A 98 -2.22 7.54 2.39
CA GLU A 98 -0.84 7.41 1.94
C GLU A 98 -0.06 6.48 2.87
N PRO A 99 -0.34 5.16 2.83
CA PRO A 99 0.31 4.21 3.71
C PRO A 99 1.78 4.04 3.32
N HIS A 100 2.60 3.95 4.35
CA HIS A 100 4.03 3.73 4.27
C HIS A 100 4.32 2.33 4.78
N TYR A 101 4.98 1.53 3.96
CA TYR A 101 5.28 0.13 4.26
C TYR A 101 6.78 -0.11 4.34
N TRP A 102 7.20 -0.89 5.34
CA TRP A 102 8.59 -1.30 5.48
C TRP A 102 8.75 -2.77 5.08
N LEU A 103 9.81 -3.06 4.33
CA LEU A 103 10.27 -4.42 4.01
C LEU A 103 11.65 -4.62 4.61
N ASP A 104 11.79 -5.62 5.48
CA ASP A 104 13.06 -5.98 6.15
C ASP A 104 14.05 -6.73 5.23
N ALA A 105 13.99 -6.50 3.91
CA ALA A 105 14.82 -7.17 2.93
C ALA A 105 15.17 -6.27 1.74
N ILE A 106 16.42 -6.37 1.26
CA ILE A 106 16.90 -5.71 0.06
C ILE A 106 17.06 -6.77 -1.04
N PRO A 107 16.39 -6.63 -2.21
CA PRO A 107 16.46 -7.62 -3.28
C PRO A 107 17.86 -7.67 -3.90
N THR A 108 18.38 -8.88 -4.03
CA THR A 108 19.61 -9.14 -4.80
C THR A 108 19.33 -9.21 -6.30
N SER A 109 18.13 -9.63 -6.69
CA SER A 109 17.68 -9.67 -8.09
C SER A 109 17.42 -8.28 -8.70
N GLY A 110 17.28 -7.25 -7.85
CA GLY A 110 16.84 -5.92 -8.28
C GLY A 110 15.34 -5.85 -8.59
N PHE A 111 14.54 -6.84 -8.17
CA PHE A 111 13.08 -6.81 -8.34
C PHE A 111 12.36 -7.06 -7.02
N ILE A 112 11.18 -6.46 -6.87
CA ILE A 112 10.22 -6.79 -5.82
C ILE A 112 8.88 -7.12 -6.44
N ALA A 113 8.17 -8.10 -5.90
CA ALA A 113 6.77 -8.33 -6.22
C ALA A 113 5.91 -7.82 -5.08
N VAL A 114 4.96 -6.94 -5.39
CA VAL A 114 4.03 -6.35 -4.43
C VAL A 114 2.63 -6.85 -4.76
N THR A 115 2.01 -7.52 -3.80
CA THR A 115 0.61 -7.94 -3.85
C THR A 115 -0.19 -7.07 -2.90
N ALA A 116 -1.13 -6.30 -3.43
CA ALA A 116 -2.01 -5.44 -2.64
C ALA A 116 -3.47 -5.85 -2.80
N GLY A 117 -4.28 -5.66 -1.77
CA GLY A 117 -5.71 -5.94 -1.85
C GLY A 117 -6.50 -5.34 -0.70
N TRP A 118 -7.76 -4.97 -0.99
CA TRP A 118 -8.73 -4.59 0.02
C TRP A 118 -10.15 -4.98 -0.44
N PRO A 119 -10.52 -6.27 -0.31
CA PRO A 119 -11.76 -6.80 -0.89
C PRO A 119 -13.03 -6.11 -0.39
N ARG A 120 -13.01 -5.58 0.84
CA ARG A 120 -14.14 -4.90 1.46
C ARG A 120 -14.56 -3.60 0.76
N ILE A 121 -13.63 -2.92 0.09
CA ILE A 121 -13.93 -1.71 -0.69
C ILE A 121 -14.02 -1.98 -2.19
N GLY A 122 -13.85 -3.24 -2.62
CA GLY A 122 -13.88 -3.65 -4.03
C GLY A 122 -12.51 -3.82 -4.68
N LEU A 123 -11.41 -3.58 -3.95
CA LEU A 123 -10.07 -3.81 -4.47
C LEU A 123 -9.70 -5.29 -4.38
N GLY A 124 -9.71 -5.98 -5.52
CA GLY A 124 -9.21 -7.35 -5.64
C GLY A 124 -7.72 -7.46 -5.33
N SER A 125 -7.25 -8.67 -5.04
CA SER A 125 -5.81 -8.92 -4.87
C SER A 125 -5.10 -8.77 -6.20
N THR A 126 -4.15 -7.84 -6.28
CA THR A 126 -3.39 -7.51 -7.48
C THR A 126 -1.90 -7.62 -7.18
N THR A 127 -1.16 -8.36 -8.01
CA THR A 127 0.30 -8.53 -7.89
C THR A 127 1.01 -7.78 -9.01
N THR A 128 1.97 -6.93 -8.65
CA THR A 128 2.81 -6.18 -9.59
C THR A 128 4.28 -6.44 -9.30
N THR A 129 5.07 -6.74 -10.33
CA THR A 129 6.53 -6.86 -10.23
C THR A 129 7.19 -5.53 -10.62
N ILE A 130 8.06 -5.03 -9.75
CA ILE A 130 8.70 -3.72 -9.85
C ILE A 130 10.20 -3.93 -9.98
N GLY A 131 10.81 -3.36 -11.03
CA GLY A 131 12.26 -3.27 -11.15
C GLY A 131 12.78 -2.14 -10.29
N LEU A 132 13.69 -2.45 -9.37
CA LEU A 132 14.45 -1.47 -8.60
C LEU A 132 15.72 -1.15 -9.38
N GLU A 133 15.62 -0.21 -10.31
CA GLU A 133 16.86 0.38 -10.83
C GLU A 133 17.54 1.14 -9.71
N SER A 134 18.84 0.89 -9.55
CA SER A 134 19.68 1.52 -8.54
C SER A 134 19.70 3.02 -8.79
N SER A 135 18.76 3.76 -8.19
CA SER A 135 18.88 5.20 -8.08
C SER A 135 20.02 5.45 -7.11
N THR A 136 21.24 5.45 -7.65
CA THR A 136 22.42 5.94 -6.97
C THR A 136 22.13 7.40 -6.68
N ARG A 137 21.67 7.68 -5.46
CA ARG A 137 21.57 9.02 -4.93
C ARG A 137 22.99 9.49 -4.67
N THR A 138 23.63 10.07 -5.69
CA THR A 138 24.77 10.97 -5.49
C THR A 138 24.26 12.16 -4.67
N SER A 139 24.66 12.20 -3.40
CA SER A 139 24.71 13.42 -2.58
C SER A 139 26.17 13.71 -2.28
#